data_AF-Q6YQM3-F1
#
_entry.id   AF-Q6YQM3-F1
#
_cell.length_a   1.000
_cell.length_b   1.000
_cell.length_c   1.000
_cell.angle_alpha   90.00
_cell.angle_beta   90.00
_cell.angle_gamma   90.00
#
_symmetry.space_group_name_H-M   'P 1'
#
loop_
_entity.id
_entity.type
_entity.pdbx_description
1 polymer ?
#
loop_
_entity_poly.entity_id
_entity_poly.type
_entity_poly.pdbx_seq_one_letter_code
_entity_poly.pdbx_strand_id
1 'polypeptide(L)'
;MLPSDLEEVLQLKLKMKPDYSQVKKRREACENQYAQWRQGFNQYLDKPKDETRIECRYTFDGLNGINYYNRRYSQIQSELNNINQQLTKIHQENKISQLEQELVTLNQTPDKYEQTIKDKNQEIIDIKNRLKNLPAQEENLRKELKLVENRRELQKEPSNLVCYIKDRHPFDRWNNKGLTYKETSINGFKFSRFDKEDDSQLYLYVKLEKQFKENSSGNCLILKYQGPKHFLDDDKDYYLGRARVSDSNFELTNFHLHFNPVRKTLSIFKDKHNVINPNIQ
;
A
#
# COMPACT_ATOMS: atom_id res chain seq x y z
N MET A 1 -32.26 -16.09 -12.81
CA MET A 1 -33.18 -17.23 -12.64
C MET A 1 -32.72 -17.98 -11.41
N LEU A 2 -33.49 -17.89 -10.33
CA LEU A 2 -33.22 -18.54 -9.04
C LEU A 2 -33.71 -19.99 -9.06
N PRO A 3 -33.17 -20.88 -8.20
CA PRO A 3 -33.67 -22.25 -8.06
C PRO A 3 -35.19 -22.32 -7.76
N SER A 4 -35.73 -21.35 -7.02
CA SER A 4 -37.17 -21.23 -6.76
C SER A 4 -38.01 -21.00 -8.03
N ASP A 5 -37.47 -20.29 -9.01
CA ASP A 5 -38.16 -20.03 -10.29
C ASP A 5 -38.32 -21.34 -11.08
N LEU A 6 -37.33 -22.23 -11.00
CA LEU A 6 -37.37 -23.56 -11.63
C LEU A 6 -38.32 -24.51 -10.89
N GLU A 7 -38.32 -24.48 -9.55
CA GLU A 7 -39.23 -25.26 -8.71
C GLU A 7 -40.70 -24.90 -8.98
N GLU A 8 -41.02 -23.61 -9.11
CA GLU A 8 -42.38 -23.12 -9.39
C GLU A 8 -42.86 -23.56 -10.80
N VAL A 9 -41.99 -23.45 -11.81
CA VAL A 9 -42.28 -23.92 -13.18
C VAL A 9 -42.49 -25.43 -13.22
N LEU A 10 -41.73 -26.21 -12.44
CA LEU A 10 -41.88 -27.66 -12.34
C LEU A 10 -43.20 -28.05 -11.67
N GLN A 11 -43.57 -27.36 -10.58
CA GLN A 11 -44.84 -27.61 -9.87
C GLN A 11 -46.06 -27.33 -10.76
N LEU A 12 -46.01 -26.25 -11.55
CA LEU A 12 -47.04 -25.93 -12.54
C LEU A 12 -47.14 -27.01 -13.63
N LYS A 13 -46.00 -27.51 -14.15
CA LYS A 13 -45.97 -28.59 -15.14
C LYS A 13 -46.53 -29.92 -14.59
N LEU A 14 -46.32 -30.18 -13.31
CA LEU A 14 -46.80 -31.37 -12.61
C LEU A 14 -48.25 -31.24 -12.10
N LYS A 15 -48.95 -30.14 -12.41
CA LYS A 15 -50.33 -29.83 -11.94
C LYS A 15 -50.50 -29.91 -10.43
N MET A 16 -49.43 -29.72 -9.67
CA MET A 16 -49.51 -29.57 -8.22
C MET A 16 -50.08 -28.17 -7.93
N LYS A 17 -50.96 -28.05 -6.92
CA LYS A 17 -51.37 -26.73 -6.41
C LYS A 17 -50.33 -26.29 -5.39
N PRO A 18 -49.41 -25.38 -5.74
CA PRO A 18 -48.45 -24.88 -4.77
C PRO A 18 -49.17 -24.12 -3.65
N ASP A 19 -48.76 -24.37 -2.41
CA ASP A 19 -49.09 -23.48 -1.31
C ASP A 19 -48.33 -22.17 -1.50
N TYR A 20 -49.08 -21.11 -1.79
CA TYR A 20 -48.55 -19.77 -2.02
C TYR A 20 -47.65 -19.28 -0.87
N SER A 21 -47.99 -19.64 0.38
CA SER A 21 -47.20 -19.28 1.56
C SER A 21 -45.83 -19.97 1.56
N GLN A 22 -45.78 -21.23 1.14
CA GLN A 22 -44.53 -22.00 1.05
C GLN A 22 -43.66 -21.52 -0.11
N VAL A 23 -44.26 -21.24 -1.28
CA VAL A 23 -43.53 -20.68 -2.44
C VAL A 23 -42.90 -19.34 -2.09
N LYS A 24 -43.64 -18.46 -1.41
CA LYS A 24 -43.12 -17.16 -0.99
C LYS A 24 -41.93 -17.30 -0.04
N LYS A 25 -42.04 -18.14 1.01
CA LYS A 25 -40.93 -18.40 1.95
C LYS A 25 -39.72 -19.00 1.25
N ARG A 26 -39.94 -19.91 0.29
CA ARG A 26 -38.87 -20.55 -0.48
C ARG A 26 -38.13 -19.54 -1.36
N ARG A 27 -38.86 -18.64 -2.01
CA ARG A 27 -38.29 -17.56 -2.82
C ARG A 27 -37.45 -16.60 -1.99
N GLU A 28 -37.97 -16.15 -0.84
CA GLU A 28 -37.22 -15.29 0.10
C GLU A 28 -35.93 -15.98 0.59
N ALA A 29 -35.98 -17.28 0.89
CA ALA A 29 -34.78 -18.03 1.26
C ALA A 29 -33.73 -18.10 0.14
N CYS A 30 -34.16 -18.34 -1.11
CA CYS A 30 -33.27 -18.34 -2.27
C CYS A 30 -32.66 -16.96 -2.56
N GLU A 31 -33.44 -15.88 -2.42
CA GLU A 31 -32.96 -14.50 -2.57
C GLU A 31 -31.91 -14.15 -1.50
N ASN A 32 -32.15 -14.52 -0.25
CA ASN A 32 -31.19 -14.32 0.84
C ASN A 32 -29.89 -15.11 0.62
N GLN A 33 -30.00 -16.37 0.18
CA GLN A 33 -28.83 -17.19 -0.14
C GLN A 33 -28.04 -16.59 -1.32
N TYR A 34 -28.72 -16.12 -2.36
CA TYR A 34 -28.08 -15.44 -3.48
C TYR A 34 -27.41 -14.13 -3.06
N ALA A 35 -28.04 -13.35 -2.17
CA ALA A 35 -27.45 -12.13 -1.63
C ALA A 35 -26.17 -12.42 -0.82
N GLN A 36 -26.17 -13.47 -0.01
CA GLN A 36 -24.98 -13.93 0.73
C GLN A 36 -23.87 -14.39 -0.22
N TRP A 37 -24.20 -15.17 -1.25
CA TRP A 37 -23.24 -15.58 -2.27
C TRP A 37 -22.68 -14.37 -3.02
N ARG A 38 -23.53 -13.43 -3.43
CA ARG A 38 -23.10 -12.20 -4.11
C ARG A 38 -22.20 -11.35 -3.22
N GLN A 39 -22.48 -11.25 -1.92
CA GLN A 39 -21.58 -10.58 -0.97
C GLN A 39 -20.24 -11.32 -0.87
N GLY A 40 -20.25 -12.66 -0.81
CA GLY A 40 -19.03 -13.47 -0.83
C GLY A 40 -18.23 -13.27 -2.12
N PHE A 41 -18.86 -13.34 -3.29
CA PHE A 41 -18.20 -13.13 -4.59
C PHE A 41 -17.68 -11.70 -4.76
N ASN A 42 -18.44 -10.69 -4.35
CA ASN A 42 -18.02 -9.29 -4.44
C ASN A 42 -16.78 -8.97 -3.58
N GLN A 43 -16.45 -9.80 -2.58
CA GLN A 43 -15.19 -9.66 -1.83
C GLN A 43 -13.96 -10.06 -2.67
N TYR A 44 -14.15 -10.85 -3.72
CA TYR A 44 -13.08 -11.34 -4.60
C TYR A 44 -13.06 -10.67 -5.98
N LEU A 45 -14.08 -9.86 -6.30
CA LEU A 45 -14.08 -9.04 -7.51
C LEU A 45 -13.30 -7.75 -7.26
N ASP A 46 -12.48 -7.37 -8.23
CA ASP A 46 -11.82 -6.07 -8.20
C ASP A 46 -12.88 -4.97 -8.07
N LYS A 47 -12.66 -4.05 -7.13
CA LYS A 47 -13.53 -2.88 -7.01
C LYS A 47 -13.50 -2.12 -8.34
N PRO A 48 -14.64 -1.56 -8.78
CA PRO A 48 -14.65 -0.72 -9.96
C PRO A 48 -13.61 0.40 -9.78
N LYS A 49 -12.74 0.55 -10.78
CA LYS A 49 -11.70 1.56 -10.77
C LYS A 49 -12.33 2.94 -10.79
N ASP A 50 -11.85 3.82 -9.92
CA ASP A 50 -12.27 5.22 -9.93
C ASP A 50 -11.62 5.93 -11.12
N GLU A 51 -12.45 6.23 -12.13
CA GLU A 51 -12.07 6.91 -13.37
C GLU A 51 -12.15 8.44 -13.27
N THR A 52 -12.46 8.99 -12.08
CA THR A 52 -12.47 10.43 -11.85
C THR A 52 -11.11 11.02 -12.19
N ARG A 53 -11.07 12.01 -13.09
CA ARG A 53 -9.83 12.68 -13.48
C ARG A 53 -9.36 13.62 -12.38
N ILE A 54 -8.11 13.45 -11.94
CA ILE A 54 -7.48 14.26 -10.92
C ILE A 54 -6.15 14.80 -11.46
N GLU A 55 -5.81 16.02 -11.05
CA GLU A 55 -4.49 16.62 -11.26
C GLU A 55 -3.69 16.59 -9.95
N CYS A 56 -2.44 16.13 -10.03
CA CYS A 56 -1.52 16.08 -8.90
C CYS A 56 -0.12 16.49 -9.34
N ARG A 57 0.62 17.15 -8.43
CA ARG A 57 2.00 17.55 -8.66
C ARG A 57 2.88 16.97 -7.57
N TYR A 58 3.95 16.29 -7.99
CA TYR A 58 4.97 15.74 -7.12
C TYR A 58 6.31 16.38 -7.43
N THR A 59 7.08 16.68 -6.41
CA THR A 59 8.44 17.24 -6.54
C THR A 59 9.42 16.28 -5.90
N PHE A 60 10.43 15.89 -6.67
CA PHE A 60 11.46 14.97 -6.23
C PHE A 60 12.83 15.64 -6.30
N ASP A 61 13.54 15.59 -5.18
CA ASP A 61 14.93 16.09 -5.07
C ASP A 61 15.96 15.00 -5.35
N GLY A 62 15.53 13.74 -5.31
CA GLY A 62 16.30 12.57 -5.69
C GLY A 62 15.42 11.33 -5.78
N LEU A 63 16.06 10.16 -5.90
CA LEU A 63 15.39 8.85 -5.92
C LEU A 63 15.10 8.38 -4.49
N ASN A 64 14.10 8.99 -3.87
CA ASN A 64 13.73 8.78 -2.46
C ASN A 64 13.17 7.37 -2.15
N GLY A 65 12.81 6.59 -3.18
CA GLY A 65 12.34 5.21 -3.05
C GLY A 65 13.46 4.16 -2.96
N ILE A 66 14.73 4.53 -3.18
CA ILE A 66 15.83 3.57 -3.08
C ILE A 66 15.97 3.09 -1.63
N ASN A 67 16.17 1.79 -1.47
CA ASN A 67 16.21 1.02 -0.24
C ASN A 67 14.90 1.08 0.56
N TYR A 68 13.77 1.41 -0.08
CA TYR A 68 12.49 1.50 0.62
C TYR A 68 12.10 0.16 1.25
N TYR A 69 12.10 -0.93 0.47
CA TYR A 69 11.60 -2.21 0.94
C TYR A 69 12.47 -2.83 2.03
N ASN A 70 13.80 -2.69 1.94
CA ASN A 70 14.69 -3.12 3.02
C ASN A 70 14.47 -2.32 4.30
N ARG A 71 14.29 -0.98 4.20
CA ARG A 71 13.99 -0.14 5.37
C ARG A 71 12.66 -0.53 6.00
N ARG A 72 11.62 -0.70 5.19
CA ARG A 72 10.30 -1.08 5.68
C ARG A 72 10.30 -2.48 6.30
N TYR A 73 11.05 -3.42 5.72
CA TYR A 73 11.25 -4.75 6.28
C TYR A 73 11.83 -4.70 7.70
N SER A 74 12.94 -3.97 7.89
CA SER A 74 13.55 -3.83 9.22
C SER A 74 12.64 -3.12 10.22
N GLN A 75 11.88 -2.11 9.78
CA GLN A 75 10.88 -1.43 10.61
C GLN A 75 9.79 -2.39 11.07
N ILE A 76 9.17 -3.15 10.15
CA ILE A 76 8.12 -4.11 10.48
C ILE A 76 8.64 -5.16 11.46
N GLN A 77 9.86 -5.68 11.27
CA GLN A 77 10.46 -6.63 12.21
C GLN A 77 10.63 -6.02 13.61
N SER A 78 11.07 -4.76 13.71
CA SER A 78 11.19 -4.06 14.98
C SER A 78 9.84 -3.83 15.64
N GLU A 79 8.83 -3.42 14.86
CA GLU A 79 7.45 -3.21 15.32
C GLU A 79 6.83 -4.53 15.85
N LEU A 80 7.00 -5.64 15.12
CA LEU A 80 6.55 -6.97 15.55
C LEU A 80 7.21 -7.41 16.85
N ASN A 81 8.53 -7.21 16.98
CA ASN A 81 9.24 -7.53 18.21
C ASN A 81 8.72 -6.72 19.41
N ASN A 82 8.45 -5.43 19.21
CA ASN A 82 7.88 -4.56 20.24
C ASN A 82 6.47 -5.03 20.66
N ILE A 83 5.59 -5.34 19.69
CA ILE A 83 4.25 -5.86 19.98
C ILE A 83 4.32 -7.16 20.78
N ASN A 84 5.19 -8.10 20.38
CA ASN A 84 5.38 -9.36 21.09
C ASN A 84 5.87 -9.15 22.53
N GLN A 85 6.80 -8.20 22.76
CA GLN A 85 7.26 -7.84 24.09
C GLN A 85 6.13 -7.24 24.95
N GLN A 86 5.31 -6.36 24.38
CA GLN A 86 4.16 -5.77 25.07
C GLN A 86 3.12 -6.83 25.45
N LEU A 87 2.76 -7.72 24.52
CA LEU A 87 1.82 -8.81 24.79
C LEU A 87 2.36 -9.76 25.87
N THR A 88 3.63 -10.15 25.77
CA THR A 88 4.29 -10.99 26.78
C THR A 88 4.23 -10.34 28.16
N LYS A 89 4.53 -9.04 28.26
CA LYS A 89 4.47 -8.29 29.51
C LYS A 89 3.05 -8.27 30.09
N ILE A 90 2.04 -7.97 29.28
CA ILE A 90 0.63 -7.96 29.71
C ILE A 90 0.21 -9.33 30.26
N HIS A 91 0.60 -10.42 29.58
CA HIS A 91 0.28 -11.78 30.01
C HIS A 91 1.02 -12.20 31.28
N GLN A 92 2.29 -11.84 31.43
CA GLN A 92 3.09 -12.18 32.60
C GLN A 92 2.67 -11.43 33.86
N GLU A 93 2.32 -10.15 33.73
CA GLU A 93 1.92 -9.33 34.89
C GLU A 93 0.61 -9.80 35.53
N ASN A 94 -0.24 -10.53 34.78
CA ASN A 94 -1.57 -10.98 35.21
C ASN A 94 -2.39 -9.86 35.89
N LYS A 95 -2.16 -8.61 35.45
CA LYS A 95 -2.56 -7.40 36.17
C LYS A 95 -4.07 -7.23 36.24
N ILE A 96 -4.80 -7.72 35.22
CA ILE A 96 -6.27 -7.73 35.23
C ILE A 96 -6.79 -8.55 36.42
N SER A 97 -6.27 -9.77 36.63
CA SER A 97 -6.76 -10.63 37.71
C SER A 97 -6.48 -10.02 39.09
N GLN A 98 -5.31 -9.39 39.26
CA GLN A 98 -4.95 -8.70 40.50
C GLN A 98 -5.88 -7.51 40.77
N LEU A 99 -6.10 -6.65 39.75
CA LEU A 99 -6.99 -5.50 39.86
C LEU A 99 -8.44 -5.91 40.14
N GLU A 100 -8.93 -7.00 39.52
CA GLU A 100 -10.26 -7.54 39.78
C GLU A 100 -10.42 -8.03 41.23
N GLN A 101 -9.41 -8.69 41.80
CA GLN A 101 -9.41 -9.11 43.21
C GLN A 101 -9.38 -7.91 44.18
N GLU A 102 -8.55 -6.90 43.89
CA GLU A 102 -8.49 -5.68 44.70
C GLU A 102 -9.83 -4.93 44.69
N LEU A 103 -10.49 -4.86 43.53
CA LEU A 103 -11.81 -4.25 43.38
C LEU A 103 -12.88 -4.96 44.21
N VAL A 104 -12.85 -6.28 44.35
CA VAL A 104 -13.77 -7.01 45.23
C VAL A 104 -13.66 -6.52 46.68
N THR A 105 -12.44 -6.29 47.15
CA THR A 105 -12.18 -5.77 48.51
C THR A 105 -12.63 -4.32 48.66
N LEU A 106 -12.27 -3.45 47.70
CA LEU A 106 -12.60 -2.02 47.76
C LEU A 106 -14.11 -1.76 47.68
N ASN A 107 -14.83 -2.55 46.88
CA ASN A 107 -16.28 -2.44 46.74
C ASN A 107 -17.07 -2.82 48.01
N GLN A 108 -16.42 -3.34 49.06
CA GLN A 108 -17.06 -3.54 50.37
C GLN A 108 -17.29 -2.22 51.12
N THR A 109 -16.52 -1.17 50.80
CA THR A 109 -16.64 0.17 51.39
C THR A 109 -16.52 1.27 50.30
N PRO A 110 -17.44 1.30 49.33
CA PRO A 110 -17.27 2.06 48.09
C PRO A 110 -17.17 3.57 48.32
N ASP A 111 -17.94 4.12 49.28
CA ASP A 111 -17.96 5.56 49.58
C ASP A 111 -16.60 6.12 50.02
N LYS A 112 -15.73 5.26 50.56
CA LYS A 112 -14.37 5.63 51.00
C LYS A 112 -13.35 5.60 49.86
N TYR A 113 -13.61 4.83 48.81
CA TYR A 113 -12.63 4.49 47.77
C TYR A 113 -13.12 4.73 46.34
N GLU A 114 -14.18 5.52 46.16
CA GLU A 114 -14.84 5.77 44.87
C GLU A 114 -13.85 6.09 43.73
N GLN A 115 -12.93 7.03 43.96
CA GLN A 115 -11.95 7.43 42.96
C GLN A 115 -10.96 6.30 42.63
N THR A 116 -10.48 5.56 43.64
CA THR A 116 -9.58 4.43 43.43
C THR A 116 -10.23 3.29 42.65
N ILE A 117 -11.51 3.03 42.91
CA ILE A 117 -12.30 2.04 42.16
C ILE A 117 -12.42 2.47 40.69
N LYS A 118 -12.71 3.75 40.44
CA LYS A 118 -12.80 4.31 39.09
C LYS A 118 -11.48 4.19 38.32
N ASP A 119 -10.37 4.54 38.95
CA ASP A 119 -9.03 4.49 38.33
C ASP A 119 -8.64 3.05 37.98
N LYS A 120 -8.88 2.09 38.88
CA LYS A 120 -8.59 0.67 38.63
C LYS A 120 -9.46 0.08 37.52
N ASN A 121 -10.75 0.43 37.49
CA ASN A 121 -11.64 0.02 36.40
C ASN A 121 -11.16 0.57 35.05
N GLN A 122 -10.71 1.83 35.02
CA GLN A 122 -10.14 2.42 33.81
C GLN A 122 -8.88 1.68 33.36
N GLU A 123 -7.99 1.33 34.30
CA GLU A 123 -6.78 0.56 33.98
C GLU A 123 -7.12 -0.82 33.38
N ILE A 124 -8.12 -1.53 33.91
CA ILE A 124 -8.59 -2.79 33.33
C ILE A 124 -9.10 -2.58 31.90
N ILE A 125 -9.88 -1.53 31.65
CA ILE A 125 -10.39 -1.19 30.31
C ILE A 125 -9.23 -0.94 29.34
N ASP A 126 -8.22 -0.18 29.76
CA ASP A 126 -7.06 0.15 28.94
C ASP A 126 -6.25 -1.11 28.58
N ILE A 127 -6.04 -2.02 29.54
CA ILE A 127 -5.36 -3.30 29.28
C ILE A 127 -6.18 -4.16 28.32
N LYS A 128 -7.50 -4.28 28.53
CA LYS A 128 -8.39 -5.04 27.63
C LYS A 128 -8.38 -4.47 26.21
N ASN A 129 -8.36 -3.15 26.07
CA ASN A 129 -8.23 -2.49 24.76
C ASN A 129 -6.90 -2.81 24.08
N ARG A 130 -5.78 -2.82 24.83
CA ARG A 130 -4.47 -3.22 24.28
C ARG A 130 -4.47 -4.69 23.83
N LEU A 131 -5.02 -5.60 24.63
CA LEU A 131 -5.15 -7.02 24.28
C LEU A 131 -6.01 -7.26 23.03
N LYS A 132 -6.95 -6.36 22.72
CA LYS A 132 -7.73 -6.41 21.48
C LYS A 132 -6.96 -5.85 20.28
N ASN A 133 -6.27 -4.73 20.46
CA ASN A 133 -5.69 -3.96 19.35
C ASN A 133 -4.31 -4.51 18.91
N LEU A 134 -3.47 -4.94 19.86
CA LEU A 134 -2.12 -5.41 19.56
C LEU A 134 -2.11 -6.64 18.64
N PRO A 135 -2.94 -7.69 18.83
CA PRO A 135 -2.99 -8.82 17.89
C PRO A 135 -3.49 -8.43 16.50
N ALA A 136 -4.45 -7.51 16.41
CA ALA A 136 -4.92 -7.00 15.11
C ALA A 136 -3.83 -6.23 14.36
N GLN A 137 -3.04 -5.44 15.10
CA GLN A 137 -1.88 -4.75 14.54
C GLN A 137 -0.79 -5.74 14.11
N GLU A 138 -0.51 -6.76 14.92
CA GLU A 138 0.45 -7.82 14.60
C GLU A 138 0.07 -8.53 13.28
N GLU A 139 -1.19 -8.93 13.14
CA GLU A 139 -1.69 -9.62 11.94
C GLU A 139 -1.56 -8.75 10.69
N ASN A 140 -1.89 -7.46 10.79
CA ASN A 140 -1.71 -6.51 9.69
C ASN A 140 -0.23 -6.35 9.30
N LEU A 141 0.67 -6.26 10.29
CA LEU A 141 2.11 -6.19 10.05
C LEU A 141 2.66 -7.47 9.42
N ARG A 142 2.16 -8.65 9.78
CA ARG A 142 2.55 -9.93 9.16
C ARG A 142 2.13 -10.00 7.70
N LYS A 143 0.92 -9.53 7.36
CA LYS A 143 0.48 -9.42 5.96
C LYS A 143 1.36 -8.46 5.17
N GLU A 144 1.67 -7.30 5.74
CA GLU A 144 2.56 -6.32 5.13
C GLU A 144 3.98 -6.89 4.96
N LEU A 145 4.51 -7.59 5.97
CA LEU A 145 5.83 -8.21 5.91
C LEU A 145 5.95 -9.15 4.72
N LYS A 146 4.96 -10.02 4.52
CA LYS A 146 4.91 -10.95 3.38
C LYS A 146 4.91 -10.22 2.04
N LEU A 147 4.16 -9.12 1.93
CA LEU A 147 4.17 -8.27 0.74
C LEU A 147 5.54 -7.63 0.50
N VAL A 148 6.14 -7.07 1.55
CA VAL A 148 7.46 -6.42 1.48
C VAL A 148 8.55 -7.43 1.12
N GLU A 149 8.54 -8.63 1.71
CA GLU A 149 9.46 -9.72 1.36
C GLU A 149 9.37 -10.07 -0.12
N ASN A 150 8.15 -10.30 -0.62
CA ASN A 150 7.93 -10.59 -2.04
C ASN A 150 8.47 -9.47 -2.94
N ARG A 151 8.24 -8.20 -2.58
CA ARG A 151 8.74 -7.06 -3.35
C ARG A 151 10.27 -6.92 -3.27
N ARG A 152 10.91 -7.25 -2.15
CA ARG A 152 12.39 -7.29 -2.05
C ARG A 152 13.00 -8.32 -3.00
N GLU A 153 12.32 -9.45 -3.19
CA GLU A 153 12.76 -10.51 -4.07
C GLU A 153 12.52 -10.21 -5.56
N LEU A 154 11.34 -9.67 -5.89
CA LEU A 154 10.93 -9.46 -7.28
C LEU A 154 11.30 -8.08 -7.84
N GLN A 155 11.43 -7.05 -7.00
CA GLN A 155 11.74 -5.68 -7.39
C GLN A 155 13.13 -5.31 -6.89
N LYS A 156 14.14 -6.05 -7.38
CA LYS A 156 15.52 -5.85 -6.93
C LYS A 156 16.06 -4.52 -7.42
N GLU A 157 16.62 -3.78 -6.47
CA GLU A 157 17.46 -2.65 -6.78
C GLU A 157 18.73 -3.14 -7.49
N PRO A 158 19.27 -2.36 -8.43
CA PRO A 158 20.48 -2.75 -9.13
C PRO A 158 21.66 -2.85 -8.15
N SER A 159 22.40 -3.96 -8.16
CA SER A 159 23.53 -4.17 -7.25
C SER A 159 24.74 -3.28 -7.56
N ASN A 160 24.84 -2.83 -8.80
CA ASN A 160 25.82 -1.86 -9.26
C ASN A 160 25.33 -0.41 -9.08
N LEU A 161 24.18 -0.21 -8.42
CA LEU A 161 23.69 1.11 -8.13
C LEU A 161 24.68 1.79 -7.19
N VAL A 162 25.37 2.79 -7.70
CA VAL A 162 26.41 3.41 -6.89
C VAL A 162 25.79 4.16 -5.73
N CYS A 163 26.34 3.92 -4.53
CA CYS A 163 25.78 4.32 -3.23
C CYS A 163 25.38 5.80 -3.18
N TYR A 164 26.11 6.66 -3.91
CA TYR A 164 25.93 8.11 -3.95
C TYR A 164 24.89 8.62 -4.98
N ILE A 165 24.22 7.76 -5.76
CA ILE A 165 23.16 8.21 -6.70
C ILE A 165 22.00 8.89 -5.96
N LYS A 166 21.78 8.55 -4.68
CA LYS A 166 20.80 9.21 -3.80
C LYS A 166 21.14 10.68 -3.54
N ASP A 167 22.43 10.99 -3.41
CA ASP A 167 22.93 12.28 -2.92
C ASP A 167 23.40 13.22 -4.06
N ARG A 168 23.45 12.72 -5.31
CA ARG A 168 24.05 13.43 -6.47
C ARG A 168 23.04 14.00 -7.47
N HIS A 169 21.82 14.33 -7.05
CA HIS A 169 20.84 15.07 -7.88
C HIS A 169 20.73 14.55 -9.34
N PRO A 170 20.30 13.30 -9.56
CA PRO A 170 20.39 12.63 -10.88
C PRO A 170 19.61 13.34 -12.00
N PHE A 171 18.67 14.21 -11.62
CA PHE A 171 17.79 14.95 -12.52
C PHE A 171 18.48 16.07 -13.29
N ASP A 172 19.69 16.45 -12.91
CA ASP A 172 20.48 17.48 -13.57
C ASP A 172 20.67 17.25 -15.07
N ARG A 173 20.70 15.98 -15.50
CA ARG A 173 20.92 15.61 -16.91
C ARG A 173 19.70 14.95 -17.58
N TRP A 174 18.60 14.72 -16.85
CA TRP A 174 17.35 14.13 -17.38
C TRP A 174 16.55 15.09 -18.27
N ASN A 175 17.16 15.67 -19.30
CA ASN A 175 16.47 16.29 -20.43
C ASN A 175 17.48 16.55 -21.57
N ASN A 176 17.62 15.61 -22.49
CA ASN A 176 18.49 15.80 -23.65
C ASN A 176 17.69 16.13 -24.91
N LYS A 177 17.52 17.43 -25.16
CA LYS A 177 17.37 17.99 -26.52
C LYS A 177 18.30 19.18 -26.79
N GLY A 178 19.12 19.61 -25.83
CA GLY A 178 19.96 20.81 -25.96
C GLY A 178 21.42 20.46 -26.18
N LEU A 179 21.95 20.75 -27.38
CA LEU A 179 23.37 20.65 -27.76
C LEU A 179 24.29 21.68 -27.05
N THR A 180 23.76 22.47 -26.12
CA THR A 180 24.45 23.60 -25.50
C THR A 180 24.19 23.64 -24.00
N TYR A 181 24.71 22.66 -23.27
CA TYR A 181 24.85 22.79 -21.82
C TYR A 181 26.32 22.64 -21.47
N LYS A 182 26.91 23.68 -20.87
CA LYS A 182 28.26 23.57 -20.29
C LYS A 182 28.20 22.52 -19.19
N GLU A 183 29.08 21.52 -19.27
CA GLU A 183 29.24 20.48 -18.25
C GLU A 183 29.45 21.11 -16.87
N THR A 184 28.39 21.33 -16.10
CA THR A 184 28.55 21.62 -14.68
C THR A 184 28.83 20.28 -14.00
N SER A 185 30.12 20.08 -13.70
CA SER A 185 30.73 18.91 -13.06
C SER A 185 30.25 18.62 -11.63
N ILE A 186 29.24 19.33 -11.13
CA ILE A 186 28.91 19.42 -9.70
C ILE A 186 28.39 18.08 -9.14
N ASN A 187 27.84 17.20 -9.99
CA ASN A 187 27.13 16.00 -9.55
C ASN A 187 27.79 14.66 -9.96
N GLY A 188 29.06 14.68 -10.40
CA GLY A 188 29.87 13.47 -10.62
C GLY A 188 29.48 12.57 -11.81
N PHE A 189 28.25 12.65 -12.33
CA PHE A 189 27.84 11.86 -13.50
C PHE A 189 28.51 12.36 -14.79
N LYS A 190 28.92 11.44 -15.66
CA LYS A 190 29.35 11.72 -17.04
C LYS A 190 28.15 11.84 -17.99
N PHE A 191 27.08 11.11 -17.73
CA PHE A 191 25.84 11.15 -18.51
C PHE A 191 24.66 10.68 -17.67
N SER A 192 23.48 11.29 -17.82
CA SER A 192 22.25 10.77 -17.22
C SER A 192 21.07 11.18 -18.09
N ARG A 193 20.17 10.25 -18.47
CA ARG A 193 19.05 10.45 -19.39
C ARG A 193 17.84 9.64 -18.94
N PHE A 194 16.65 10.17 -19.17
CA PHE A 194 15.40 9.44 -18.99
C PHE A 194 14.61 9.43 -20.29
N ASP A 195 14.15 8.25 -20.68
CA ASP A 195 13.29 8.02 -21.84
C ASP A 195 11.99 7.40 -21.34
N LYS A 196 10.87 8.11 -21.54
CA LYS A 196 9.54 7.61 -21.22
C LYS A 196 9.14 6.54 -22.23
N GLU A 197 8.61 5.42 -21.76
CA GLU A 197 8.25 4.28 -22.61
C GLU A 197 6.74 4.10 -22.68
N ASP A 198 6.24 3.71 -23.85
CA ASP A 198 4.82 3.56 -24.18
C ASP A 198 4.13 2.41 -23.43
N ASP A 199 4.89 1.41 -23.00
CA ASP A 199 4.44 0.33 -22.13
C ASP A 199 4.23 0.77 -20.65
N SER A 200 4.44 2.04 -20.32
CA SER A 200 4.05 2.60 -19.03
C SER A 200 2.53 2.72 -18.91
N GLN A 201 1.95 2.20 -17.81
CA GLN A 201 0.54 2.41 -17.48
C GLN A 201 0.19 3.90 -17.27
N LEU A 202 1.22 4.73 -17.00
CA LEU A 202 1.11 6.17 -16.80
C LEU A 202 1.57 6.96 -18.04
N TYR A 203 1.68 6.30 -19.21
CA TYR A 203 2.24 6.91 -20.40
C TYR A 203 1.47 8.15 -20.87
N LEU A 204 0.15 8.14 -20.77
CA LEU A 204 -0.68 9.27 -21.19
C LEU A 204 -0.92 10.31 -20.08
N TYR A 205 -0.68 9.93 -18.81
CA TYR A 205 -1.11 10.72 -17.65
C TYR A 205 0.01 11.47 -16.95
N VAL A 206 1.26 11.11 -17.22
CA VAL A 206 2.43 11.72 -16.55
C VAL A 206 3.22 12.62 -17.49
N LYS A 207 3.44 13.87 -17.06
CA LYS A 207 4.43 14.77 -17.66
C LYS A 207 5.54 15.04 -16.67
N LEU A 208 6.78 14.90 -17.13
CA LEU A 208 7.96 15.23 -16.33
C LEU A 208 8.49 16.60 -16.75
N GLU A 209 8.76 17.45 -15.76
CA GLU A 209 9.34 18.77 -15.93
C GLU A 209 10.54 18.91 -14.99
N LYS A 210 11.64 19.48 -15.49
CA LYS A 210 12.81 19.79 -14.68
C LYS A 210 12.67 21.21 -14.14
N GLN A 211 12.98 21.42 -12.86
CA GLN A 211 13.04 22.76 -12.27
C GLN A 211 14.42 23.02 -11.67
N PHE A 212 14.93 24.22 -11.94
CA PHE A 212 16.13 24.76 -11.31
C PHE A 212 15.73 25.39 -9.98
N LYS A 213 16.37 24.99 -8.88
CA LYS A 213 16.20 25.63 -7.58
C LYS A 213 17.15 26.82 -7.51
N GLU A 214 16.62 28.04 -7.51
CA GLU A 214 17.39 29.29 -7.56
C GLU A 214 18.46 29.44 -6.46
N ASN A 215 18.35 28.69 -5.34
CA ASN A 215 19.25 28.77 -4.19
C ASN A 215 19.79 27.41 -3.71
N SER A 216 19.87 26.38 -4.56
CA SER A 216 20.40 25.06 -4.14
C SER A 216 21.34 24.43 -5.15
N SER A 217 22.17 23.50 -4.68
CA SER A 217 23.19 22.77 -5.47
C SER A 217 22.66 21.75 -6.47
N GLY A 218 21.33 21.64 -6.70
CA GLY A 218 20.77 20.62 -7.57
C GLY A 218 19.39 20.94 -8.16
N ASN A 219 19.06 20.26 -9.27
CA ASN A 219 17.74 20.34 -9.89
C ASN A 219 16.76 19.35 -9.26
N CYS A 220 15.47 19.68 -9.28
CA CYS A 220 14.41 18.74 -8.92
C CYS A 220 13.62 18.29 -10.15
N LEU A 221 13.00 17.12 -10.04
CA LEU A 221 12.07 16.58 -11.00
C LEU A 221 10.64 16.83 -10.52
N ILE A 222 9.87 17.56 -11.32
CA ILE A 222 8.44 17.70 -11.14
C ILE A 222 7.75 16.63 -11.98
N LEU A 223 6.94 15.81 -11.33
CA LEU A 223 6.02 14.89 -11.98
C LEU A 223 4.61 15.47 -11.88
N LYS A 224 4.04 15.86 -13.01
CA LYS A 224 2.64 16.27 -13.13
C LYS A 224 1.82 15.08 -13.58
N TYR A 225 0.87 14.69 -12.76
CA TYR A 225 -0.10 13.64 -13.05
C TYR A 225 -1.45 14.28 -13.41
N GLN A 226 -2.04 13.83 -14.50
CA GLN A 226 -3.41 14.17 -14.89
C GLN A 226 -4.08 12.91 -15.47
N GLY A 227 -4.92 12.25 -14.67
CA GLY A 227 -5.51 10.97 -15.05
C GLY A 227 -6.50 10.39 -14.02
N PRO A 228 -6.95 9.15 -14.22
CA PRO A 228 -7.87 8.45 -13.32
C PRO A 228 -7.37 8.37 -11.86
N LYS A 229 -8.26 8.54 -10.88
CA LYS A 229 -7.90 8.51 -9.47
C LYS A 229 -7.31 7.17 -9.03
N HIS A 230 -7.80 6.04 -9.55
CA HIS A 230 -7.37 4.71 -9.07
C HIS A 230 -5.86 4.48 -9.15
N PHE A 231 -5.16 5.07 -10.13
CA PHE A 231 -3.70 5.00 -10.22
C PHE A 231 -2.99 5.65 -9.02
N LEU A 232 -3.64 6.58 -8.31
CA LEU A 232 -3.09 7.26 -7.15
C LEU A 232 -3.38 6.54 -5.82
N ASP A 233 -4.37 5.65 -5.80
CA ASP A 233 -4.82 4.95 -4.60
C ASP A 233 -4.12 3.57 -4.43
N ASP A 234 -3.66 2.98 -5.54
CA ASP A 234 -2.94 1.71 -5.53
C ASP A 234 -1.48 1.89 -5.07
N ASP A 235 -1.08 1.23 -3.98
CA ASP A 235 0.33 1.18 -3.55
C ASP A 235 1.15 0.29 -4.49
N LYS A 236 1.52 0.86 -5.63
CA LYS A 236 2.15 0.18 -6.75
C LYS A 236 3.28 1.02 -7.33
N ASP A 237 4.42 0.39 -7.61
CA ASP A 237 5.53 1.00 -8.34
C ASP A 237 5.22 0.99 -9.84
N TYR A 238 4.64 2.06 -10.38
CA TYR A 238 4.33 2.14 -11.80
C TYR A 238 5.58 2.44 -12.61
N TYR A 239 5.85 1.61 -13.61
CA TYR A 239 6.93 1.89 -14.55
C TYR A 239 6.68 3.19 -15.30
N LEU A 240 7.69 4.04 -15.39
CA LEU A 240 7.66 5.29 -16.15
C LEU A 240 8.48 5.22 -17.44
N GLY A 241 9.61 4.51 -17.42
CA GLY A 241 10.54 4.48 -18.54
C GLY A 241 11.97 4.12 -18.13
N ARG A 242 12.88 4.18 -19.11
CA ARG A 242 14.29 3.83 -18.91
C ARG A 242 15.07 5.02 -18.38
N ALA A 243 15.78 4.81 -17.28
CA ALA A 243 16.77 5.74 -16.77
C ALA A 243 18.17 5.22 -17.09
N ARG A 244 18.96 6.01 -17.81
CA ARG A 244 20.36 5.72 -18.14
C ARG A 244 21.25 6.63 -17.32
N VAL A 245 22.24 6.06 -16.65
CA VAL A 245 23.22 6.81 -15.85
C VAL A 245 24.62 6.25 -16.14
N SER A 246 25.61 7.13 -16.28
CA SER A 246 27.03 6.80 -16.45
C SER A 246 27.90 7.78 -15.69
N ASP A 247 29.00 7.27 -15.14
CA ASP A 247 30.07 7.98 -14.44
C ASP A 247 31.41 7.57 -15.06
N SER A 248 32.49 8.29 -14.73
CA SER A 248 33.87 7.87 -15.01
C SER A 248 34.22 6.45 -14.55
N ASN A 249 33.55 5.95 -13.50
CA ASN A 249 33.84 4.65 -12.88
C ASN A 249 32.90 3.51 -13.31
N PHE A 250 31.83 3.79 -14.06
CA PHE A 250 30.90 2.77 -14.56
C PHE A 250 30.15 3.22 -15.82
N GLU A 251 29.98 2.30 -16.77
CA GLU A 251 29.28 2.57 -18.02
C GLU A 251 27.77 2.29 -17.96
N LEU A 252 27.02 3.16 -18.64
CA LEU A 252 25.74 2.95 -19.33
C LEU A 252 24.79 1.90 -18.73
N THR A 253 24.47 2.00 -17.44
CA THR A 253 23.49 1.07 -16.87
C THR A 253 22.07 1.54 -17.23
N ASN A 254 21.29 0.64 -17.85
CA ASN A 254 19.87 0.85 -18.08
C ASN A 254 19.11 0.40 -16.84
N PHE A 255 18.53 1.34 -16.11
CA PHE A 255 17.60 1.08 -15.02
C PHE A 255 16.18 1.38 -15.45
N HIS A 256 15.23 0.82 -14.71
CA HIS A 256 13.82 1.08 -14.91
C HIS A 256 13.32 2.02 -13.82
N LEU A 257 12.95 3.24 -14.21
CA LEU A 257 12.38 4.22 -13.30
C LEU A 257 10.93 3.87 -13.02
N HIS A 258 10.58 3.83 -11.74
CA HIS A 258 9.23 3.60 -11.29
C HIS A 258 8.79 4.70 -10.32
N PHE A 259 7.51 5.02 -10.38
CA PHE A 259 6.85 5.99 -9.51
C PHE A 259 5.75 5.31 -8.72
N ASN A 260 5.74 5.54 -7.41
CA ASN A 260 4.66 5.13 -6.54
C ASN A 260 3.93 6.37 -5.99
N PRO A 261 2.65 6.57 -6.33
CA PRO A 261 1.89 7.75 -5.92
C PRO A 261 1.45 7.75 -4.46
N VAL A 262 1.14 6.58 -3.90
CA VAL A 262 0.74 6.43 -2.48
C VAL A 262 1.90 6.80 -1.56
N ARG A 263 3.06 6.21 -1.81
CA ARG A 263 4.30 6.46 -1.04
C ARG A 263 5.02 7.74 -1.45
N LYS A 264 4.63 8.33 -2.58
CA LYS A 264 5.26 9.51 -3.18
C LYS A 264 6.76 9.28 -3.39
N THR A 265 7.11 8.14 -3.98
CA THR A 265 8.49 7.73 -4.19
C THR A 265 8.86 7.57 -5.66
N LEU A 266 10.08 7.95 -6.02
CA LEU A 266 10.75 7.53 -7.23
C LEU A 266 11.83 6.50 -6.91
N SER A 267 11.76 5.37 -7.59
CA SER A 267 12.62 4.21 -7.40
C SER A 267 13.23 3.78 -8.72
N ILE A 268 14.36 3.10 -8.67
CA ILE A 268 14.95 2.45 -9.84
C ILE A 268 15.18 0.97 -9.55
N PHE A 269 14.83 0.14 -10.52
CA PHE A 269 14.91 -1.31 -10.40
C PHE A 269 15.66 -1.91 -11.58
N LYS A 270 16.17 -3.13 -11.38
CA LYS A 270 16.84 -3.91 -12.43
C LYS A 270 15.89 -4.33 -13.55
N ASP A 271 14.66 -4.68 -13.19
CA ASP A 271 13.64 -5.18 -14.12
C ASP A 271 12.42 -4.25 -14.12
N LYS A 272 11.77 -4.09 -15.28
CA LYS A 272 10.49 -3.35 -15.37
C LYS A 272 9.34 -4.21 -14.86
N HIS A 273 8.41 -3.60 -14.17
CA HIS A 273 7.18 -4.24 -13.69
C HIS A 273 6.03 -3.24 -13.75
N ASN A 274 4.79 -3.72 -13.57
CA ASN A 274 3.61 -2.83 -13.58
C ASN A 274 3.47 -2.05 -14.90
N VAL A 275 3.72 -2.74 -16.01
CA VAL A 275 3.61 -2.24 -17.39
C VAL A 275 2.22 -2.55 -17.98
N ILE A 276 1.88 -1.93 -19.10
CA ILE A 276 0.74 -2.34 -19.93
C ILE A 276 1.05 -3.76 -20.44
N ASN A 277 0.13 -4.70 -20.25
CA ASN A 277 0.28 -6.04 -20.79
C ASN A 277 -0.11 -6.01 -22.28
N PRO A 278 0.81 -6.21 -23.23
CA PRO A 278 0.50 -6.12 -24.66
C PRO A 278 -0.49 -7.21 -25.13
N ASN A 279 -0.72 -8.25 -24.32
CA ASN A 279 -1.59 -9.38 -24.67
C ASN A 279 -3.03 -9.26 -24.15
N ILE A 280 -3.42 -8.09 -23.62
CA ILE A 280 -4.79 -7.83 -23.19
C ILE A 280 -5.23 -6.50 -23.86
N GLN A 281 -5.78 -6.63 -25.07
CA GLN A 281 -6.58 -5.60 -25.74
C GLN A 281 -8.02 -6.09 -25.86
#